data_AF-A0A954QCS3-F1
#
_entry.id   AF-A0A954QCS3-F1
#
_cell.length_a   1.000
_cell.length_b   1.000
_cell.length_c   1.000
_cell.angle_alpha   90.00
_cell.angle_beta   90.00
_cell.angle_gamma   90.00
#
_symmetry.space_group_name_H-M   'P 1'
#
loop_
_entity.id
_entity.type
_entity.pdbx_description
1 polymer ?
#
loop_
_entity_poly.entity_id
_entity_poly.type
_entity_poly.pdbx_seq_one_letter_code
_entity_poly.pdbx_strand_id
1 'polypeptide(L)'
;MSNPYEAPTGDLPTVTGGGPLPPPQEPGMVSQIRIVSILMMVQGTLDLLFGLGMIGMGFFMAFAMREAMVNDPQFQQGNGPPPELMVNMISWGYGGIGVVMALIGALSIFAGYRNWKYKSRTLGIVALVAGVGTILTMVGCYCFPTSLALGIYGLIVYLNASAAAAFRMGDEGYTGDEITMTFSPLRQGQSPFQQ
;
A
#
# COMPACT_ATOMS: atom_id res chain seq x y z
N MET A 1 9.72 -46.17 22.28
CA MET A 1 9.79 -45.52 20.96
C MET A 1 8.71 -44.45 20.95
N SER A 2 9.08 -43.17 20.95
CA SER A 2 8.13 -42.06 20.84
C SER A 2 7.49 -42.07 19.45
N ASN A 3 6.18 -41.84 19.36
CA ASN A 3 5.48 -41.79 18.09
C ASN A 3 5.79 -40.44 17.40
N PRO A 4 6.45 -40.42 16.23
CA PRO A 4 6.75 -39.17 15.52
C PRO A 4 5.51 -38.44 14.99
N TYR A 5 4.33 -39.09 15.03
CA TYR A 5 3.03 -38.50 14.66
C TYR A 5 2.17 -38.11 15.86
N GLU A 6 2.70 -38.21 17.09
CA GLU A 6 1.97 -37.75 18.26
C GLU A 6 1.79 -36.23 18.16
N ALA A 7 0.54 -35.77 18.18
CA ALA A 7 0.24 -34.36 18.16
C ALA A 7 0.93 -33.70 19.37
N PRO A 8 1.62 -32.56 19.20
CA PRO A 8 2.26 -31.90 20.32
C PRO A 8 1.22 -31.61 21.40
N THR A 9 1.33 -32.26 22.56
CA THR A 9 0.50 -32.03 23.74
C THR A 9 0.92 -30.78 24.51
N GLY A 10 1.72 -29.91 23.88
CA GLY A 10 2.12 -28.64 24.47
C GLY A 10 0.89 -27.81 24.82
N ASP A 11 0.87 -27.27 26.03
CA ASP A 11 -0.12 -26.29 26.47
C ASP A 11 -0.35 -25.31 25.34
N LEU A 12 -1.61 -25.23 24.88
CA LEU A 12 -1.98 -24.29 23.82
C LEU A 12 -1.44 -22.93 24.22
N PRO A 13 -0.70 -22.24 23.32
CA PRO A 13 -0.07 -20.98 23.66
C PRO A 13 -1.13 -20.08 24.29
N THR A 14 -0.88 -19.71 25.55
CA THR A 14 -1.77 -18.81 26.27
C THR A 14 -1.72 -17.48 25.52
N VAL A 15 -2.77 -17.23 24.73
CA VAL A 15 -3.03 -16.02 23.95
C VAL A 15 -2.89 -14.83 24.92
N THR A 16 -1.78 -14.11 24.82
CA THR A 16 -1.42 -13.02 25.74
C THR A 16 -2.20 -11.73 25.46
N GLY A 17 -3.01 -11.69 24.39
CA GLY A 17 -3.53 -10.45 23.80
C GLY A 17 -5.00 -10.08 24.06
N GLY A 18 -5.93 -11.00 24.31
CA GLY A 18 -7.34 -10.61 24.42
C GLY A 18 -8.31 -11.76 24.54
N GLY A 19 -8.80 -12.02 25.75
CA GLY A 19 -9.96 -12.88 26.00
C GLY A 19 -9.95 -14.29 25.38
N PRO A 20 -11.07 -15.03 25.49
CA PRO A 20 -11.24 -16.29 24.80
C PRO A 20 -11.22 -16.08 23.28
N LEU A 21 -10.56 -16.95 22.53
CA LEU A 21 -10.58 -16.89 21.06
C LEU A 21 -12.02 -17.02 20.54
N PRO A 22 -12.43 -16.21 19.56
CA PRO A 22 -13.74 -16.36 18.93
C PRO A 22 -13.89 -17.74 18.26
N PRO A 23 -15.14 -18.19 18.02
CA PRO A 23 -15.40 -19.48 17.41
C PRO A 23 -14.73 -19.61 16.03
N PRO A 24 -14.35 -20.84 15.62
CA PRO A 24 -13.75 -21.07 14.30
C PRO A 24 -14.61 -20.45 13.20
N GLN A 25 -13.98 -19.66 12.34
CA GLN A 25 -14.64 -19.10 11.15
C GLN A 25 -14.16 -19.82 9.89
N GLU A 26 -14.97 -19.82 8.83
CA GLU A 26 -14.61 -20.43 7.54
C GLU A 26 -13.25 -19.93 7.04
N PRO A 27 -12.41 -20.80 6.43
CA PRO A 27 -11.07 -20.42 5.98
C PRO A 27 -11.20 -19.42 4.83
N GLY A 28 -11.27 -18.14 5.19
CA GLY A 28 -11.54 -17.04 4.25
C GLY A 28 -10.26 -16.55 3.56
N MET A 29 -10.41 -15.48 2.77
CA MET A 29 -9.31 -14.78 2.09
C MET A 29 -8.41 -13.96 3.04
N VAL A 30 -8.30 -14.34 4.31
CA VAL A 30 -7.60 -13.57 5.35
C VAL A 30 -6.08 -13.56 5.12
N SER A 31 -5.52 -14.65 4.59
CA SER A 31 -4.10 -14.72 4.19
C SER A 31 -3.79 -13.78 3.03
N GLN A 32 -4.78 -13.48 2.18
CA GLN A 32 -4.60 -12.59 1.02
C GLN A 32 -4.43 -11.13 1.44
N ILE A 33 -4.94 -10.72 2.61
CA ILE A 33 -4.78 -9.36 3.13
C ILE A 33 -3.29 -9.01 3.30
N ARG A 34 -2.46 -9.96 3.76
CA ARG A 34 -1.01 -9.75 3.89
C ARG A 34 -0.37 -9.53 2.52
N ILE A 35 -0.76 -10.31 1.51
CA ILE A 35 -0.25 -10.19 0.14
C ILE A 35 -0.60 -8.81 -0.43
N VAL A 36 -1.87 -8.39 -0.33
CA VAL A 36 -2.32 -7.06 -0.76
C VAL A 36 -1.52 -5.94 -0.07
N SER A 37 -1.31 -6.08 1.24
CA SER A 37 -0.58 -5.06 2.03
C SER A 37 0.87 -4.92 1.58
N ILE A 38 1.56 -6.03 1.30
CA ILE A 38 2.93 -6.02 0.78
C ILE A 38 2.96 -5.37 -0.60
N LEU A 39 2.07 -5.76 -1.51
CA LEU A 39 2.02 -5.18 -2.85
C LEU A 39 1.74 -3.67 -2.82
N MET A 40 0.87 -3.22 -1.90
CA MET A 40 0.58 -1.80 -1.68
C MET A 40 1.80 -1.03 -1.17
N MET A 41 2.59 -1.61 -0.26
CA MET A 41 3.85 -1.01 0.19
C MET A 41 4.87 -0.90 -0.94
N VAL A 42 5.02 -1.94 -1.76
CA VAL A 42 5.96 -1.96 -2.88
C VAL A 42 5.57 -0.92 -3.92
N GLN A 43 4.30 -0.88 -4.32
CA GLN A 43 3.78 0.12 -5.27
C GLN A 43 3.97 1.54 -4.73
N GLY A 44 3.60 1.79 -3.46
CA GLY A 44 3.78 3.10 -2.83
C GLY A 44 5.25 3.52 -2.73
N THR A 45 6.17 2.57 -2.55
CA THR A 45 7.62 2.83 -2.55
C THR A 45 8.11 3.22 -3.94
N LEU A 46 7.65 2.53 -4.99
CA LEU A 46 8.00 2.87 -6.37
C LEU A 46 7.46 4.26 -6.74
N ASP A 47 6.21 4.56 -6.38
CA ASP A 47 5.58 5.87 -6.64
C ASP A 47 6.28 7.00 -5.85
N LEU A 48 6.70 6.72 -4.61
CA LEU A 48 7.47 7.67 -3.80
C LEU A 48 8.85 7.94 -4.42
N LEU A 49 9.59 6.91 -4.82
CA LEU A 49 10.89 7.05 -5.48
C LEU A 49 10.76 7.79 -6.81
N PHE A 50 9.73 7.50 -7.59
CA PHE A 50 9.45 8.19 -8.84
C PHE A 50 9.12 9.66 -8.60
N GLY A 51 8.24 9.98 -7.64
CA GLY A 51 7.93 11.35 -7.23
C GLY A 51 9.17 12.11 -6.77
N LEU A 52 10.02 11.48 -5.95
CA LEU A 52 11.27 12.08 -5.48
C LEU A 52 12.26 12.32 -6.63
N GLY A 53 12.35 11.38 -7.57
CA GLY A 53 13.14 11.51 -8.79
C GLY A 53 12.67 12.67 -9.67
N MET A 54 11.35 12.83 -9.82
CA MET A 54 10.74 13.95 -10.56
C MET A 54 11.01 15.31 -9.89
N ILE A 55 10.97 15.37 -8.56
CA ILE A 55 11.36 16.58 -7.81
C ILE A 55 12.84 16.90 -8.09
N GLY A 56 13.73 15.91 -7.93
CA GLY A 56 15.16 16.10 -8.17
C GLY A 56 15.47 16.51 -9.61
N MET A 57 14.81 15.90 -10.59
CA MET A 57 14.93 16.25 -12.00
C MET A 57 14.40 17.66 -12.28
N GLY A 58 13.28 18.06 -11.66
CA GLY A 58 12.74 19.41 -11.77
C GLY A 58 13.71 20.48 -11.25
N PHE A 59 14.35 20.24 -10.10
CA PHE A 59 15.38 21.13 -9.55
C PHE A 59 16.63 21.16 -10.44
N PHE A 60 17.13 20.00 -10.86
CA PHE A 60 18.32 19.90 -11.71
C PHE A 60 18.10 20.56 -13.08
N MET A 61 16.95 20.33 -13.71
CA MET A 61 16.63 20.90 -15.01
C MET A 61 16.43 22.41 -14.93
N ALA A 62 15.81 22.92 -13.85
CA ALA A 62 15.72 24.36 -13.60
C ALA A 62 17.10 25.00 -13.42
N PHE A 63 18.03 24.31 -12.74
CA PHE A 63 19.41 24.76 -12.58
C PHE A 63 20.17 24.77 -13.92
N ALA A 64 20.17 23.64 -14.64
CA ALA A 64 20.87 23.49 -15.92
C ALA A 64 20.35 24.48 -16.98
N MET A 65 19.04 24.73 -17.01
CA MET A 65 18.44 25.67 -17.96
C MET A 65 18.83 27.12 -17.65
N ARG A 66 18.95 27.51 -16.38
CA ARG A 66 19.46 28.83 -16.00
C ARG A 66 20.89 29.05 -16.49
N GLU A 67 21.75 28.05 -16.37
CA GLU A 67 23.14 28.13 -16.84
C GLU A 67 23.22 28.21 -18.37
N ALA A 68 22.42 27.40 -19.07
CA ALA A 68 22.34 27.45 -20.53
C ALA A 68 21.87 28.82 -21.05
N MET A 69 20.89 29.46 -20.38
CA MET A 69 20.40 30.79 -20.76
C MET A 69 21.42 31.92 -20.59
N VAL A 70 22.32 31.81 -19.61
CA VAL A 70 23.38 32.81 -19.40
C VAL A 70 24.46 32.69 -20.46
N ASN A 71 24.76 31.47 -20.89
CA ASN A 71 25.89 31.18 -21.78
C ASN A 71 25.52 31.25 -23.27
N ASP A 72 24.25 31.12 -23.64
CA ASP A 72 23.83 31.01 -25.03
C ASP A 72 23.07 32.25 -25.54
N PRO A 73 23.71 33.15 -26.32
CA PRO A 73 23.08 34.38 -26.82
C PRO A 73 21.92 34.10 -27.80
N GLN A 74 21.84 32.88 -28.34
CA GLN A 74 20.75 32.46 -29.22
C GLN A 74 19.40 32.42 -28.50
N PHE A 75 19.39 32.14 -27.18
CA PHE A 75 18.18 32.22 -26.35
C PHE A 75 17.70 33.66 -26.11
N GLN A 76 18.60 34.66 -26.21
CA GLN A 76 18.24 36.07 -26.05
C GLN A 76 17.63 36.69 -27.32
N GLN A 77 17.94 36.15 -28.50
CA GLN A 77 17.39 36.63 -29.79
C GLN A 77 16.11 35.90 -30.22
N GLY A 78 15.75 34.79 -29.57
CA GLY A 78 14.53 34.07 -29.87
C GLY A 78 13.28 34.85 -29.45
N ASN A 79 12.32 35.00 -30.36
CA ASN A 79 11.02 35.65 -30.14
C ASN A 79 10.07 34.82 -29.24
N GLY A 80 10.63 34.05 -28.30
CA GLY A 80 9.91 33.16 -27.40
C GLY A 80 9.34 33.90 -26.18
N PRO A 81 8.45 33.23 -25.42
CA PRO A 81 7.97 33.75 -24.14
C PRO A 81 9.16 34.03 -23.21
N PRO A 82 9.05 35.01 -22.30
CA PRO A 82 10.14 35.41 -21.44
C PRO A 82 10.72 34.20 -20.68
N PRO A 83 12.06 34.03 -20.67
CA PRO A 83 12.71 32.82 -20.16
C PRO A 83 12.36 32.52 -18.70
N GLU A 84 12.12 33.55 -17.89
CA GLU A 84 11.70 33.40 -16.50
C GLU A 84 10.36 32.66 -16.35
N LEU A 85 9.42 32.91 -17.27
CA LEU A 85 8.11 32.28 -17.24
C LEU A 85 8.23 30.79 -17.60
N MET A 86 9.07 30.45 -18.58
CA MET A 86 9.31 29.08 -18.99
C MET A 86 9.98 28.26 -17.88
N VAL A 87 11.01 28.80 -17.22
CA VAL A 87 11.68 28.13 -16.09
C VAL A 87 10.72 27.94 -14.92
N ASN A 88 9.93 28.98 -14.57
CA ASN A 88 8.95 28.86 -13.49
C ASN A 88 7.86 27.84 -13.80
N MET A 89 7.35 27.80 -15.04
CA MET A 89 6.29 26.86 -15.42
C MET A 89 6.78 25.41 -15.40
N ILE A 90 8.00 25.15 -15.90
CA ILE A 90 8.62 23.82 -15.86
C ILE A 90 8.91 23.43 -14.40
N SER A 91 9.50 24.33 -13.61
CA SER A 91 9.84 24.04 -12.21
C SER A 91 8.60 23.75 -11.37
N TRP A 92 7.54 24.56 -11.48
CA TRP A 92 6.27 24.31 -10.78
C TRP A 92 5.52 23.10 -11.32
N GLY A 93 5.57 22.85 -12.63
CA GLY A 93 4.94 21.68 -13.25
C GLY A 93 5.57 20.38 -12.74
N TYR A 94 6.86 20.20 -12.96
CA TYR A 94 7.56 18.97 -12.56
C TYR A 94 7.70 18.86 -11.03
N GLY A 95 8.03 19.95 -10.36
CA GLY A 95 8.16 19.98 -8.90
C GLY A 95 6.83 19.75 -8.20
N GLY A 96 5.76 20.42 -8.64
CA GLY A 96 4.43 20.26 -8.08
C GLY A 96 3.86 18.86 -8.26
N ILE A 97 3.97 18.30 -9.47
CA ILE A 97 3.55 16.91 -9.74
C ILE A 97 4.37 15.92 -8.90
N GLY A 98 5.69 16.12 -8.82
CA GLY A 98 6.57 15.27 -8.02
C GLY A 98 6.22 15.27 -6.53
N VAL A 99 5.88 16.43 -5.96
CA VAL A 99 5.43 16.55 -4.56
C VAL A 99 4.12 15.81 -4.34
N VAL A 100 3.14 15.99 -5.22
CA VAL A 100 1.85 15.28 -5.12
C VAL A 100 2.06 13.76 -5.20
N MET A 101 2.88 13.27 -6.14
CA MET A 101 3.21 11.85 -6.23
C MET A 101 3.93 11.33 -5.00
N ALA A 102 4.89 12.08 -4.46
CA ALA A 102 5.60 11.70 -3.24
C ALA A 102 4.64 11.59 -2.04
N LEU A 103 3.69 12.53 -1.89
CA LEU A 103 2.69 12.48 -0.83
C LEU A 103 1.78 11.26 -0.95
N ILE A 104 1.34 10.92 -2.17
CA ILE A 104 0.49 9.75 -2.42
C ILE A 104 1.25 8.44 -2.18
N GLY A 105 2.50 8.36 -2.62
CA GLY A 105 3.37 7.22 -2.32
C GLY A 105 3.55 7.01 -0.82
N ALA A 106 3.83 8.09 -0.07
CA ALA A 106 3.95 8.05 1.38
C ALA A 106 2.65 7.62 2.08
N LEU A 107 1.50 8.17 1.65
CA LEU A 107 0.17 7.76 2.14
C LEU A 107 -0.12 6.28 1.87
N SER A 108 0.30 5.77 0.71
CA SER A 108 0.11 4.38 0.31
C SER A 108 0.95 3.43 1.15
N ILE A 109 2.21 3.78 1.44
CA ILE A 109 3.08 3.04 2.35
C ILE A 109 2.49 3.04 3.76
N PHE A 110 2.04 4.19 4.26
CA PHE A 110 1.43 4.31 5.58
C PHE A 110 0.14 3.49 5.70
N ALA A 111 -0.71 3.54 4.69
CA ALA A 111 -1.93 2.72 4.61
C ALA A 111 -1.59 1.23 4.55
N GLY A 112 -0.60 0.82 3.75
CA GLY A 112 -0.11 -0.56 3.68
C GLY A 112 0.40 -1.04 5.05
N TYR A 113 1.17 -0.23 5.76
CA TYR A 113 1.67 -0.53 7.11
C TYR A 113 0.54 -0.70 8.13
N ARG A 114 -0.46 0.16 8.06
CA ARG A 114 -1.61 0.09 8.98
C ARG A 114 -2.50 -1.11 8.69
N ASN A 115 -2.70 -1.44 7.41
CA ASN A 115 -3.39 -2.66 6.97
C ASN A 115 -2.67 -3.94 7.40
N TRP A 116 -1.33 -3.94 7.39
CA TRP A 116 -0.55 -5.07 7.87
C TRP A 116 -0.78 -5.36 9.37
N LYS A 117 -1.08 -4.32 10.16
CA LYS A 117 -1.47 -4.45 11.58
C LYS A 117 -2.96 -4.71 11.79
N TYR A 118 -3.74 -4.97 10.74
CA TYR A 118 -5.20 -5.16 10.80
C TYR A 118 -5.94 -4.00 11.50
N LYS A 119 -5.42 -2.77 11.45
CA LYS A 119 -6.05 -1.59 12.07
C LYS A 119 -6.72 -0.71 11.02
N SER A 120 -8.01 -0.42 11.21
CA SER A 120 -8.85 0.50 10.42
C SER A 120 -8.92 0.24 8.90
N ARG A 121 -9.96 -0.49 8.50
CA ARG A 121 -10.31 -0.81 7.11
C ARG A 121 -10.54 0.42 6.20
N THR A 122 -11.06 1.51 6.77
CA THR A 122 -11.43 2.71 6.01
C THR A 122 -10.22 3.45 5.43
N LEU A 123 -9.10 3.50 6.15
CA LEU A 123 -7.90 4.19 5.67
C LEU A 123 -7.28 3.47 4.45
N GLY A 124 -7.33 2.13 4.42
CA GLY A 124 -6.91 1.35 3.25
C GLY A 124 -7.75 1.68 2.01
N ILE A 125 -9.07 1.74 2.16
CA ILE A 125 -9.99 2.05 1.05
C ILE A 125 -9.77 3.48 0.54
N VAL A 126 -9.68 4.45 1.44
CA VAL A 126 -9.45 5.85 1.06
C VAL A 126 -8.11 6.02 0.35
N ALA A 127 -7.05 5.37 0.84
CA ALA A 127 -5.74 5.41 0.19
C ALA A 127 -5.76 4.75 -1.19
N LEU A 128 -6.47 3.62 -1.37
CA LEU A 128 -6.62 2.96 -2.66
C LEU A 128 -7.37 3.86 -3.66
N VAL A 129 -8.48 4.47 -3.24
CA VAL A 129 -9.29 5.35 -4.09
C VAL A 129 -8.50 6.62 -4.46
N ALA A 130 -7.78 7.20 -3.50
CA ALA A 130 -6.90 8.35 -3.75
C ALA A 130 -5.79 8.00 -4.74
N GLY A 131 -5.16 6.83 -4.60
CA GLY A 131 -4.13 6.35 -5.54
C GLY A 131 -4.66 6.17 -6.96
N VAL A 132 -5.81 5.48 -7.12
CA VAL A 132 -6.43 5.27 -8.44
C VAL A 132 -6.85 6.60 -9.07
N GLY A 133 -7.47 7.49 -8.30
CA GLY A 133 -7.94 8.78 -8.79
C GLY A 133 -6.80 9.67 -9.31
N THR A 134 -5.65 9.66 -8.63
CA THR A 134 -4.53 10.53 -9.01
C THR A 134 -3.73 9.96 -10.21
N ILE A 135 -3.60 8.64 -10.29
CA ILE A 135 -2.88 7.99 -11.42
C ILE A 135 -3.72 8.04 -12.70
N LEU A 136 -5.06 7.97 -12.59
CA LEU A 136 -5.97 8.12 -13.74
C LEU A 136 -5.85 9.50 -14.39
N THR A 137 -5.40 10.53 -13.67
CA THR A 137 -5.15 11.88 -14.24
C THR A 137 -3.81 12.03 -14.96
N MET A 138 -2.82 11.15 -14.72
CA MET A 138 -1.48 11.22 -15.32
C MET A 138 -1.28 10.11 -16.37
N VAL A 139 -2.32 9.90 -17.18
CA VAL A 139 -2.54 8.79 -18.11
C VAL A 139 -1.31 8.45 -18.95
N GLY A 140 -0.73 7.28 -18.71
CA GLY A 140 0.13 6.59 -19.69
C GLY A 140 1.34 5.84 -19.13
N CYS A 141 1.76 6.06 -17.88
CA CYS A 141 2.89 5.33 -17.33
C CYS A 141 2.47 3.91 -16.90
N TYR A 142 3.43 2.98 -16.96
CA TYR A 142 3.28 1.55 -16.62
C TYR A 142 2.66 1.27 -15.23
N CYS A 143 2.61 2.27 -14.34
CA CYS A 143 2.00 2.19 -13.02
C CYS A 143 0.47 2.10 -13.06
N PHE A 144 -0.19 2.53 -14.13
CA PHE A 144 -1.65 2.53 -14.24
C PHE A 144 -2.29 1.12 -14.13
N PRO A 145 -1.92 0.11 -14.97
CA PRO A 145 -2.51 -1.22 -14.86
C PRO A 145 -2.23 -1.88 -13.51
N THR A 146 -1.04 -1.66 -12.93
CA THR A 146 -0.67 -2.21 -11.62
C THR A 146 -1.52 -1.63 -10.49
N SER A 147 -1.65 -0.31 -10.42
CA SER A 147 -2.47 0.35 -9.39
C SER A 147 -3.95 0.04 -9.55
N LEU A 148 -4.45 -0.11 -10.79
CA LEU A 148 -5.82 -0.54 -11.05
C LEU A 148 -6.05 -1.98 -10.57
N ALA A 149 -5.14 -2.90 -10.89
CA ALA A 149 -5.22 -4.29 -10.47
C ALA A 149 -5.20 -4.42 -8.94
N LEU A 150 -4.31 -3.68 -8.26
CA LEU A 150 -4.26 -3.64 -6.79
C LEU A 150 -5.49 -2.98 -6.17
N GLY A 151 -6.04 -1.95 -6.80
CA GLY A 151 -7.29 -1.31 -6.39
C GLY A 151 -8.46 -2.28 -6.41
N ILE A 152 -8.67 -2.96 -7.54
CA ILE A 152 -9.75 -3.93 -7.71
C ILE A 152 -9.55 -5.13 -6.78
N TYR A 153 -8.35 -5.73 -6.78
CA TYR A 153 -8.04 -6.89 -5.97
C TYR A 153 -8.14 -6.58 -4.47
N GLY A 154 -7.60 -5.44 -4.04
CA GLY A 154 -7.74 -4.94 -2.68
C GLY A 154 -9.19 -4.75 -2.30
N LEU A 155 -10.00 -4.11 -3.15
CA LEU A 155 -11.42 -3.90 -2.88
C LEU A 155 -12.19 -5.22 -2.72
N ILE A 156 -11.95 -6.21 -3.58
CA ILE A 156 -12.55 -7.55 -3.47
C ILE A 156 -12.20 -8.20 -2.13
N VAL A 157 -10.92 -8.18 -1.76
CA VAL A 157 -10.45 -8.71 -0.48
C VAL A 157 -11.07 -7.96 0.71
N TYR A 158 -11.13 -6.62 0.64
CA TYR A 158 -11.71 -5.81 1.70
C TYR A 158 -13.21 -6.02 1.84
N LEU A 159 -13.96 -6.26 0.77
CA LEU A 159 -15.42 -6.49 0.80
C LEU A 159 -15.80 -7.88 1.33
N ASN A 160 -14.86 -8.81 1.44
CA ASN A 160 -15.11 -10.13 1.98
C ASN A 160 -15.50 -10.07 3.47
N ALA A 161 -16.56 -10.79 3.86
CA ALA A 161 -17.06 -10.81 5.24
C ALA A 161 -16.04 -11.35 6.24
N SER A 162 -15.24 -12.36 5.86
CA SER A 162 -14.17 -12.90 6.70
C SER A 162 -13.05 -11.89 6.93
N ALA A 163 -12.73 -11.07 5.92
CA ALA A 163 -11.78 -9.97 6.08
C ALA A 163 -12.32 -8.91 7.05
N ALA A 164 -13.60 -8.55 6.95
CA ALA A 164 -14.22 -7.62 7.90
C ALA A 164 -14.19 -8.14 9.34
N ALA A 165 -14.43 -9.44 9.55
CA ALA A 165 -14.31 -10.07 10.86
C ALA A 165 -12.86 -10.05 11.38
N ALA A 166 -11.87 -10.29 10.51
CA ALA A 166 -10.46 -10.19 10.85
C ALA A 166 -10.06 -8.78 11.30
N PHE A 167 -10.53 -7.73 10.62
CA PHE A 167 -10.29 -6.34 11.04
C PHE A 167 -10.94 -6.02 12.38
N ARG A 168 -12.15 -6.54 12.65
CA ARG A 168 -12.79 -6.35 13.96
C ARG A 168 -11.97 -6.98 15.09
N MET A 169 -11.41 -8.18 14.87
CA MET A 169 -10.48 -8.78 15.82
C MET A 169 -9.20 -7.95 16.00
N GLY A 170 -8.66 -7.37 14.92
CA GLY A 170 -7.52 -6.44 15.02
C GLY A 170 -7.83 -5.19 15.86
N ASP A 171 -9.05 -4.65 15.74
CA ASP A 171 -9.52 -3.50 16.52
C ASP A 171 -9.78 -3.86 18.01
N GLU A 172 -10.15 -5.11 18.28
CA GLU A 172 -10.29 -5.67 19.64
C GLU A 172 -8.94 -5.98 20.32
N GLY A 173 -7.82 -5.86 19.59
CA GLY A 173 -6.47 -6.01 20.12
C GLY A 173 -5.80 -7.36 19.83
N TYR A 174 -6.46 -8.25 19.08
CA TYR A 174 -5.85 -9.52 18.67
C TYR A 174 -4.69 -9.29 17.70
N THR A 175 -3.64 -10.08 17.87
CA THR A 175 -2.46 -10.05 16.99
C THR A 175 -2.76 -10.73 15.65
N GLY A 176 -2.01 -10.35 14.61
CA GLY A 176 -2.20 -10.90 13.27
C GLY A 176 -2.03 -12.43 13.18
N ASP A 177 -1.25 -13.03 14.09
CA ASP A 177 -1.03 -14.47 14.12
C ASP A 177 -2.20 -15.20 14.80
N GLU A 178 -2.74 -14.66 15.90
CA GLU A 178 -3.97 -15.17 16.55
C GLU A 178 -5.18 -15.13 15.60
N ILE A 179 -5.30 -14.05 14.83
CA ILE A 179 -6.31 -13.91 13.78
C ILE A 179 -6.12 -15.04 12.75
N THR A 180 -4.90 -15.24 12.25
CA THR A 180 -4.62 -16.26 11.22
C THR A 180 -4.90 -17.68 11.73
N MET A 181 -4.59 -17.97 13.01
CA MET A 181 -4.88 -19.26 13.63
C MET A 181 -6.40 -19.53 13.72
N THR A 182 -7.21 -18.50 13.93
CA THR A 182 -8.68 -18.62 14.00
C THR A 182 -9.30 -19.03 12.67
N PHE A 183 -8.71 -18.64 11.55
CA PHE A 183 -9.14 -18.99 10.20
C PHE A 183 -8.41 -20.20 9.62
N SER A 184 -7.52 -20.86 10.37
CA SER A 184 -6.75 -21.99 9.86
C SER A 184 -7.66 -23.24 9.72
N PRO A 185 -7.65 -23.94 8.57
CA PRO A 185 -8.44 -25.15 8.35
C PRO A 185 -8.17 -26.26 9.39
N LEU A 186 -6.96 -26.27 9.96
CA LEU A 186 -6.54 -27.25 10.96
C LEU A 186 -7.41 -27.22 12.23
N ARG A 187 -7.98 -26.06 12.56
CA ARG A 187 -8.89 -25.93 13.71
C ARG A 187 -10.29 -26.48 13.43
N GLN A 188 -10.69 -26.51 12.15
CA GLN A 188 -12.01 -27.02 11.74
C GLN A 188 -12.05 -28.54 11.65
N GLY A 189 -10.91 -29.19 11.37
CA GLY A 189 -10.81 -30.65 11.31
C GLY A 189 -10.94 -31.35 12.67
N GLN A 190 -10.90 -30.63 13.78
CA GLN A 190 -10.96 -31.22 15.13
C GLN A 190 -12.39 -31.52 15.64
N SER A 191 -13.45 -31.27 14.87
CA SER A 191 -14.83 -31.41 15.37
C SER A 191 -15.74 -32.44 14.64
N PRO A 192 -15.38 -33.75 14.58
CA PRO A 192 -16.48 -34.73 14.47
C PRO A 192 -16.39 -36.04 15.28
N PHE A 193 -15.33 -36.34 16.03
CA PHE A 193 -15.22 -37.63 16.74
C PHE A 193 -15.60 -37.61 18.23
N GLN A 194 -16.42 -36.65 18.68
CA GLN A 194 -16.94 -36.59 20.05
C GLN A 194 -18.47 -36.78 20.14
N GLN A 195 -19.07 -37.61 19.28
CA GLN A 195 -20.43 -38.13 19.49
C GLN A 195 -20.41 -39.64 19.60
#